data_AF-A0AA43RPG8-F1
#
_entry.id   AF-A0AA43RPG8-F1
#
_cell.length_a   1.000
_cell.length_b   1.000
_cell.length_c   1.000
_cell.angle_alpha   90.00
_cell.angle_beta   90.00
_cell.angle_gamma   90.00
#
_symmetry.space_group_name_H-M   'P 1'
#
loop_
_entity.id
_entity.type
_entity.pdbx_description
1 polymer ?
#
loop_
_entity_poly.entity_id
_entity_poly.type
_entity_poly.pdbx_seq_one_letter_code
_entity_poly.pdbx_strand_id
1 'polypeptide(L)'
;MSDHKHEHGEACGCGHDHDHEHEEFVLTLTNEQGEDVEMVLVETFDIGEKLYALLLEKENPEADGIILRMEEEDEEMVLYNIEDEEEWKAVEEAYNNLLAQQE
;
A
#
# COMPACT_ATOMS: atom_id res chain seq x y z
N MET A 1 -54.16 9.28 4.74
CA MET A 1 -53.20 8.19 4.65
C MET A 1 -52.20 8.55 3.57
N SER A 2 -50.98 8.88 3.96
CA SER A 2 -49.72 8.46 3.35
C SER A 2 -48.61 9.10 4.17
N ASP A 3 -47.98 8.23 4.95
CA ASP A 3 -46.79 8.45 5.76
C ASP A 3 -45.60 8.78 4.85
N HIS A 4 -44.66 9.59 5.34
CA HIS A 4 -43.21 9.42 5.20
C HIS A 4 -42.55 10.69 5.78
N LYS A 5 -42.31 10.66 7.08
CA LYS A 5 -41.54 11.67 7.80
C LYS A 5 -40.10 11.20 7.94
N HIS A 6 -39.18 11.88 7.28
CA HIS A 6 -37.78 11.90 7.66
C HIS A 6 -37.26 13.34 7.52
N GLU A 7 -37.37 14.08 8.62
CA GLU A 7 -36.63 15.31 8.87
C GLU A 7 -35.23 14.89 9.36
N HIS A 8 -34.20 15.11 8.56
CA HIS A 8 -32.81 15.03 9.03
C HIS A 8 -32.32 16.44 9.31
N GLY A 9 -32.27 16.77 10.60
CA GLY A 9 -31.57 17.94 11.12
C GLY A 9 -30.06 17.73 11.12
N GLU A 10 -29.36 18.86 11.10
CA GLU A 10 -27.98 19.07 11.56
C GLU A 10 -26.89 18.22 10.88
N ALA A 11 -26.33 18.78 9.80
CA ALA A 11 -24.88 18.85 9.53
C ALA A 11 -23.98 17.74 10.11
N CYS A 12 -24.27 16.47 9.80
CA CYS A 12 -23.31 15.39 9.97
C CYS A 12 -22.18 15.56 8.95
N GLY A 13 -21.08 16.19 9.40
CA GLY A 13 -19.79 16.20 8.72
C GLY A 13 -19.14 14.82 8.77
N CYS A 14 -19.68 13.86 8.02
CA CYS A 14 -18.99 12.61 7.72
C CYS A 14 -18.35 12.74 6.34
N GLY A 15 -17.23 13.47 6.28
CA GLY A 15 -16.30 13.43 5.16
C GLY A 15 -15.41 12.20 5.28
N HIS A 16 -15.93 11.05 4.88
CA HIS A 16 -15.12 9.86 4.67
C HIS A 16 -15.55 9.22 3.35
N ASP A 17 -15.24 9.95 2.28
CA ASP A 17 -15.24 9.46 0.92
C ASP A 17 -13.78 9.05 0.63
N HIS A 18 -13.36 7.92 1.20
CA HIS A 18 -12.18 7.22 0.70
C HIS A 18 -12.68 6.34 -0.42
N ASP A 19 -12.93 6.99 -1.56
CA ASP A 19 -13.14 6.36 -2.86
C ASP A 19 -11.82 5.67 -3.21
N HIS A 20 -11.70 4.38 -2.86
CA HIS A 20 -10.62 3.53 -3.33
C HIS A 20 -10.91 3.17 -4.79
N GLU A 21 -10.77 4.15 -5.68
CA GLU A 21 -10.54 3.90 -7.09
C GLU A 21 -9.26 3.05 -7.18
N HIS A 22 -9.29 1.97 -7.96
CA HIS A 22 -8.12 1.15 -8.27
C HIS A 22 -7.13 2.00 -9.11
N GLU A 23 -6.48 2.98 -8.48
CA GLU A 23 -5.35 3.71 -9.03
C GLU A 23 -4.10 2.87 -8.82
N GLU A 24 -3.33 2.65 -9.89
CA GLU A 24 -1.94 2.25 -9.77
C GLU A 24 -1.23 3.30 -8.92
N PHE A 25 -0.98 3.00 -7.64
CA PHE A 25 -0.37 3.94 -6.70
C PHE A 25 1.10 4.14 -7.08
N VAL A 26 1.37 5.19 -7.86
CA VAL A 26 2.74 5.62 -8.14
C VAL A 26 3.23 6.45 -6.96
N LEU A 27 4.18 5.90 -6.21
CA LEU A 27 4.86 6.53 -5.09
C LEU A 27 6.18 7.13 -5.59
N THR A 28 6.39 8.41 -5.29
CA THR A 28 7.69 9.05 -5.50
C THR A 28 8.48 8.95 -4.20
N LEU A 29 9.55 8.16 -4.19
CA LEU A 29 10.44 8.06 -3.04
C LEU A 29 11.69 8.89 -3.26
N THR A 30 12.00 9.75 -2.30
CA THR A 30 13.30 10.42 -2.26
C THR A 30 14.29 9.50 -1.55
N ASN A 31 15.32 9.04 -2.27
CA ASN A 31 16.37 8.19 -1.70
C ASN A 31 17.34 9.00 -0.80
N GLU A 32 18.28 8.32 -0.14
CA GLU A 32 19.28 8.96 0.73
C GLU A 32 20.23 9.94 0.00
N GLN A 33 20.23 9.93 -1.33
CA GLN A 33 20.99 10.86 -2.18
C GLN A 33 20.19 12.12 -2.54
N GLY A 34 18.91 12.19 -2.14
CA GLY A 34 18.01 13.28 -2.49
C GLY A 34 17.42 13.15 -3.90
N GLU A 35 17.50 11.98 -4.52
CA GLU A 35 16.91 11.72 -5.84
C GLU A 35 15.51 11.13 -5.69
N ASP A 36 14.57 11.69 -6.42
CA ASP A 36 13.19 11.22 -6.50
C ASP A 36 13.11 10.05 -7.49
N VAL A 37 12.75 8.87 -6.99
CA VAL A 37 12.55 7.65 -7.78
C VAL A 37 11.05 7.36 -7.85
N GLU A 38 10.51 7.24 -9.06
CA GLU A 38 9.11 6.85 -9.29
C GLU A 38 8.94 5.34 -9.23
N MET A 39 8.19 4.87 -8.24
CA MET A 39 7.91 3.47 -8.00
C MET A 39 6.42 3.23 -8.09
N VAL A 40 6.01 2.14 -8.71
CA VAL A 40 4.62 1.72 -8.79
C VAL A 40 4.39 0.67 -7.72
N LEU A 41 3.45 0.93 -6.82
CA LEU A 41 2.95 -0.07 -5.90
C LEU A 41 2.10 -1.05 -6.69
N VAL A 42 2.57 -2.29 -6.76
CA VAL A 42 1.86 -3.37 -7.45
C VAL A 42 0.90 -4.05 -6.49
N GLU A 43 1.38 -4.34 -5.28
CA GLU A 43 0.62 -5.09 -4.28
C GLU A 43 1.10 -4.75 -2.88
N THR A 44 0.18 -4.72 -1.91
CA THR A 44 0.50 -4.67 -0.47
C THR A 44 -0.04 -5.89 0.23
N PHE A 45 0.73 -6.44 1.17
CA PHE A 45 0.31 -7.58 1.97
C PHE A 45 0.79 -7.45 3.40
N ASP A 46 -0.04 -7.91 4.34
CA ASP A 46 0.28 -8.01 5.75
C ASP A 46 0.96 -9.34 6.07
N ILE A 47 2.02 -9.29 6.86
CA ILE A 47 2.66 -10.49 7.42
C ILE A 47 2.71 -10.32 8.92
N GLY A 48 1.81 -11.03 9.60
CA GLY A 48 1.65 -10.94 11.04
C GLY A 48 1.04 -9.58 11.43
N GLU A 49 1.88 -8.68 11.92
CA GLU A 49 1.49 -7.33 12.36
C GLU A 49 2.18 -6.22 11.56
N LYS A 50 2.98 -6.59 10.54
CA LYS A 50 3.75 -5.66 9.70
C LYS A 50 3.16 -5.62 8.29
N LEU A 51 3.11 -4.43 7.71
CA LEU A 51 2.64 -4.22 6.34
C LEU A 51 3.83 -4.18 5.38
N TYR A 52 3.71 -4.83 4.23
CA TYR A 52 4.75 -4.86 3.20
C TYR A 52 4.17 -4.43 1.85
N ALA A 53 4.96 -3.69 1.07
CA ALA A 53 4.60 -3.20 -0.25
C ALA A 53 5.61 -3.68 -1.29
N LEU A 54 5.10 -4.32 -2.35
CA LEU A 54 5.87 -4.65 -3.54
C LEU A 54 5.84 -3.47 -4.51
N LEU A 55 7.03 -2.97 -4.81
CA LEU A 55 7.24 -1.77 -5.60
C LEU A 55 8.07 -2.12 -6.83
N LEU A 56 7.61 -1.73 -8.01
CA LEU A 56 8.35 -1.85 -9.26
C LEU A 56 8.73 -0.46 -9.78
N GLU A 57 9.90 -0.33 -10.39
CA GLU A 57 10.26 0.91 -11.07
C GLU A 57 9.31 1.17 -12.24
N LYS A 58 8.67 2.35 -12.26
CA LYS A 58 7.77 2.74 -13.34
C LYS A 58 8.45 2.78 -14.70
N GLU A 59 9.70 3.24 -14.73
CA GLU A 59 10.50 3.35 -15.95
C GLU A 59 11.09 2.00 -16.40
N ASN A 60 11.14 1.00 -15.50
CA ASN A 60 11.72 -0.31 -15.75
C ASN A 60 10.82 -1.43 -15.17
N PRO A 61 9.70 -1.78 -15.84
CA PRO A 61 8.81 -2.84 -15.35
C PRO A 61 9.42 -4.25 -15.39
N GLU A 62 10.57 -4.43 -16.06
CA GLU A 62 11.36 -5.66 -16.07
C GLU A 62 12.43 -5.70 -14.96
N ALA A 63 12.56 -4.63 -14.16
CA ALA A 63 13.46 -4.59 -13.02
C ALA A 63 12.98 -5.52 -11.89
N ASP A 64 13.92 -5.96 -11.06
CA ASP A 64 13.60 -6.73 -9.87
C ASP A 64 12.78 -5.86 -8.91
N GLY A 65 11.55 -6.29 -8.61
CA GLY A 65 10.68 -5.58 -7.69
C GLY A 65 11.28 -5.56 -6.29
N ILE A 66 11.22 -4.40 -5.64
CA ILE A 66 11.71 -4.23 -4.28
C ILE A 66 10.53 -4.34 -3.32
N ILE A 67 10.72 -5.11 -2.24
CA ILE A 67 9.72 -5.24 -1.19
C ILE A 67 10.21 -4.45 0.02
N LEU A 68 9.40 -3.49 0.46
CA LEU A 68 9.69 -2.65 1.62
C LEU A 68 8.60 -2.84 2.67
N ARG A 69 9.00 -2.75 3.95
CA ARG A 69 8.07 -2.73 5.07
C ARG A 69 7.51 -1.32 5.23
N MET A 70 6.19 -1.18 5.22
CA MET A 70 5.50 0.06 5.45
C MET A 70 5.09 0.18 6.92
N GLU A 71 5.42 1.31 7.54
CA GLU A 71 4.92 1.72 8.86
C GLU A 71 4.34 3.13 8.79
N GLU A 72 3.28 3.38 9.54
CA GLU A 72 2.74 4.72 9.73
C GLU A 72 3.36 5.32 11.00
N GLU A 73 4.27 6.29 10.85
CA GLU A 73 4.86 7.05 11.95
C GLU A 73 4.47 8.53 11.83
N ASP A 74 3.92 9.13 12.89
CA ASP A 74 3.60 10.57 12.95
C ASP A 74 2.77 11.09 11.75
N GLU A 75 1.77 10.31 11.30
CA GLU A 75 0.91 10.65 10.13
C GLU A 75 1.66 10.62 8.78
N GLU A 76 2.91 10.14 8.76
CA GLU A 76 3.71 9.90 7.56
C GLU A 76 3.91 8.38 7.35
N MET A 77 3.88 7.95 6.10
CA MET A 77 4.23 6.58 5.74
C MET A 77 5.75 6.46 5.59
N VAL A 78 6.36 5.65 6.45
CA VAL A 78 7.79 5.36 6.43
C VAL A 78 8.01 3.96 5.86
N LEU A 79 8.90 3.85 4.89
CA LEU A 79 9.28 2.59 4.27
C LEU A 79 10.65 2.15 4.79
N TYR A 80 10.72 0.93 5.31
CA TYR A 80 11.93 0.31 5.83
C TYR A 80 12.37 -0.85 4.94
N ASN A 81 13.68 -0.93 4.68
CA ASN A 81 14.28 -2.11 4.06
C ASN A 81 14.20 -3.32 5.00
N ILE A 82 14.03 -4.50 4.42
CA ILE A 82 14.09 -5.77 5.15
C ILE A 82 15.56 -6.21 5.18
N GLU A 83 16.23 -6.02 6.32
CA GLU A 83 17.62 -6.47 6.50
C GLU A 83 17.72 -7.90 7.05
N ASP A 84 16.62 -8.44 7.57
CA ASP A 84 16.58 -9.74 8.25
C ASP A 84 16.19 -10.86 7.30
N GLU A 85 17.01 -11.91 7.21
CA GLU A 85 16.79 -13.04 6.29
C GLU A 85 15.54 -13.85 6.65
N GLU A 86 15.16 -13.96 7.94
CA GLU A 86 13.96 -14.68 8.34
C GLU A 86 12.70 -13.92 7.93
N GLU A 87 12.70 -12.59 8.07
CA GLU A 87 11.63 -11.73 7.59
C GLU A 87 11.53 -11.77 6.07
N TRP A 88 12.66 -11.67 5.36
CA TRP A 88 12.69 -11.75 3.90
C TRP A 88 12.07 -13.05 3.41
N LYS A 89 12.41 -14.18 4.04
CA LYS A 89 11.83 -15.47 3.67
C LYS A 89 10.32 -15.54 3.86
N ALA A 90 9.79 -14.94 4.93
CA ALA A 90 8.34 -14.90 5.16
C ALA A 90 7.63 -14.05 4.10
N VAL A 91 8.24 -12.91 3.73
CA VAL A 91 7.79 -12.02 2.66
C VAL A 91 7.80 -12.73 1.31
N GLU A 92 8.89 -13.41 1.00
CA GLU A 92 9.07 -14.15 -0.23
C GLU A 92 8.10 -15.35 -0.32
N GLU A 93 7.83 -16.04 0.80
CA GLU A 93 6.84 -17.11 0.87
C GLU A 93 5.41 -16.59 0.64
N ALA A 94 5.05 -15.46 1.26
CA ALA A 94 3.76 -14.81 1.04
C ALA A 94 3.58 -14.41 -0.43
N TYR A 95 4.61 -13.80 -1.03
CA TYR A 95 4.61 -13.41 -2.43
C TYR A 95 4.53 -14.61 -3.39
N ASN A 96 5.35 -15.64 -3.18
CA ASN A 96 5.30 -16.86 -3.99
C ASN A 96 3.96 -17.57 -3.90
N ASN A 97 3.33 -17.57 -2.72
CA ASN A 97 1.99 -18.15 -2.55
C ASN A 97 0.94 -17.34 -3.32
N LEU A 98 1.00 -16.01 -3.26
CA LEU A 98 0.17 -15.10 -4.04
C LEU A 98 0.26 -15.38 -5.55
N LEU A 99 1.49 -15.54 -6.07
CA LEU A 99 1.73 -15.89 -7.47
C LEU A 99 1.22 -17.30 -7.81
N ALA A 100 1.47 -18.28 -6.95
CA ALA A 100 1.04 -19.66 -7.16
C ALA A 100 -0.49 -19.82 -7.13
N GLN A 101 -1.22 -18.94 -6.43
CA GLN A 101 -2.68 -18.90 -6.46
C GLN A 101 -3.26 -18.31 -7.75
N GLN A 102 -2.46 -17.64 -8.56
CA GLN A 102 -2.85 -17.07 -9.85
C GLN A 102 -2.58 -18.03 -11.03
N GLU A 103 -2.00 -19.20 -10.78
CA GLU A 103 -1.76 -20.28 -11.78
C GLU A 103 -2.91 -21.31 -11.86
#